data_AF-A0A955AFB4-F1
#
_entry.id   AF-A0A955AFB4-F1
#
_cell.length_a   1.000
_cell.length_b   1.000
_cell.length_c   1.000
_cell.angle_alpha   90.00
_cell.angle_beta   90.00
_cell.angle_gamma   90.00
#
_symmetry.space_group_name_H-M   'P 1'
#
loop_
_entity.id
_entity.type
_entity.pdbx_description
1 polymer ?
#
loop_
_entity_poly.entity_id
_entity_poly.type
_entity_poly.pdbx_seq_one_letter_code
_entity_poly.pdbx_strand_id
1 'polypeptide(L)'
;MVRNGGIDGYEFHTLGPVEVTVLDDNTSTSSSGAAESSQDVSDQLSGYRLVPSDLAWREAGFVRLKRDADELPTVFRLEELSEGNVMLRECQTVQTTTNGTVLVNGQPQGERVGEPDLHPIGYVSQLPGGIKETGRLGVLSFLSTLQQSEVVLWGNQKIKSADGATVTIYYPKVTPGSQVLRPGEHPTFKGIRSEKWSDRVNFVSLMLALFCGTASLPHILIRYYTVKDEASARKSTIVGIASIAFFYVLTLYMGLGAMTSGALDVTDSNMAAPLLAKSINEWLFAIISAIAFTTVLGTVSGLILASSGAVTHDLLMSIGGWEMTDHEQVRVAKLSSVVIGAVAVVLGIVFKEMNVSYLVGWAFSVAASANVPSLVMLLFWRGTTRQGVIAAVIVGMVSSLGWILLSADTYVKVYGLSAEMAKVPFSQPGIVTIPLGFVTLVVVSLLTARRD
;
A
#
# COMPACT_ATOMS: atom_id res chain seq x y z
N MET A 1 22.48 -0.97 -13.55
CA MET A 1 22.71 -0.83 -14.99
C MET A 1 21.63 0.09 -15.54
N VAL A 2 21.98 0.97 -16.47
CA VAL A 2 21.00 1.78 -17.21
C VAL A 2 20.19 0.87 -18.12
N ARG A 3 18.86 1.01 -18.08
CA ARG A 3 17.94 0.31 -18.98
C ARG A 3 16.92 1.30 -19.53
N ASN A 4 16.36 0.95 -20.67
CA ASN A 4 15.29 1.71 -21.31
C ASN A 4 13.90 1.11 -21.04
N GLY A 5 13.84 -0.05 -20.35
CA GLY A 5 12.65 -0.85 -20.17
C GLY A 5 12.76 -1.87 -19.04
N GLY A 6 11.70 -2.67 -18.88
CA GLY A 6 11.60 -3.76 -17.92
C GLY A 6 12.54 -4.94 -18.19
N ILE A 7 12.49 -5.97 -17.35
CA ILE A 7 13.26 -7.22 -17.55
C ILE A 7 12.81 -8.02 -18.78
N ASP A 8 11.61 -7.74 -19.29
CA ASP A 8 11.02 -8.34 -20.49
C ASP A 8 11.55 -7.72 -21.79
N GLY A 9 12.33 -6.63 -21.68
CA GLY A 9 12.92 -5.95 -22.83
C GLY A 9 11.97 -4.98 -23.53
N TYR A 10 10.78 -4.74 -22.99
CA TYR A 10 9.83 -3.78 -23.56
C TYR A 10 10.24 -2.35 -23.20
N GLU A 11 10.45 -1.51 -24.22
CA GLU A 11 10.81 -0.10 -24.08
C GLU A 11 9.58 0.78 -24.29
N PHE A 12 9.20 1.56 -23.27
CA PHE A 12 8.09 2.50 -23.37
C PHE A 12 8.43 3.64 -24.33
N HIS A 13 7.56 3.88 -25.30
CA HIS A 13 7.73 4.95 -26.27
C HIS A 13 7.50 6.33 -25.64
N THR A 14 8.38 7.26 -25.96
CA THR A 14 8.22 8.68 -25.63
C THR A 14 8.20 9.47 -26.93
N LEU A 15 7.15 10.27 -27.15
CA LEU A 15 7.00 11.13 -28.32
C LEU A 15 7.14 12.60 -27.92
N GLY A 16 7.66 13.40 -28.84
CA GLY A 16 7.79 14.85 -28.68
C GLY A 16 9.22 15.35 -28.51
N PRO A 17 9.40 16.68 -28.32
CA PRO A 17 8.35 17.67 -28.01
C PRO A 17 7.31 17.84 -29.12
N VAL A 18 6.02 17.91 -28.76
CA VAL A 18 4.88 18.15 -29.65
C VAL A 18 4.17 19.43 -29.21
N GLU A 19 3.72 20.28 -30.14
CA GLU A 19 2.94 21.46 -29.80
C GLU A 19 1.54 21.10 -29.27
N VAL A 20 1.08 21.74 -28.19
CA VAL A 20 -0.23 21.44 -27.58
C VAL A 20 -1.39 21.67 -28.55
N THR A 21 -1.28 22.65 -29.45
CA THR A 21 -2.28 22.99 -30.48
C THR A 21 -2.62 21.81 -31.38
N VAL A 22 -1.64 20.95 -31.67
CA VAL A 22 -1.80 19.74 -32.48
C VAL A 22 -2.71 18.70 -31.81
N LEU A 23 -2.84 18.76 -30.48
CA LEU A 23 -3.69 17.86 -29.70
C LEU A 23 -5.12 18.40 -29.50
N ASP A 24 -5.31 19.70 -29.75
CA ASP A 24 -6.59 20.41 -29.62
C ASP A 24 -7.38 20.48 -30.93
N ASP A 25 -6.74 20.27 -32.09
CA ASP A 25 -7.35 20.35 -33.42
C ASP A 25 -8.40 19.23 -33.66
N ASN A 26 -9.58 19.47 -33.12
CA ASN A 26 -10.82 18.76 -33.42
C ASN A 26 -12.00 19.75 -33.60
N THR A 27 -11.73 21.03 -33.89
CA THR A 27 -12.79 21.96 -34.32
C THR A 27 -13.12 21.69 -35.79
N SER A 28 -14.24 21.00 -35.97
CA SER A 28 -14.97 20.89 -37.22
C SER A 28 -15.06 22.24 -37.96
N THR A 29 -14.24 22.45 -38.99
CA THR A 29 -14.60 23.34 -40.09
C THR A 29 -13.97 22.87 -41.39
N SER A 30 -14.84 22.39 -42.27
CA SER A 30 -14.64 22.24 -43.70
C SER A 30 -14.05 23.50 -44.32
N SER A 31 -12.77 23.46 -44.71
CA SER A 31 -12.26 24.28 -45.79
C SER A 31 -11.14 23.53 -46.50
N SER A 32 -11.07 23.71 -47.81
CA SER A 32 -10.39 22.91 -48.83
C SER A 32 -8.85 22.94 -48.79
N GLY A 33 -8.23 22.67 -47.62
CA GLY A 33 -6.77 22.57 -47.45
C GLY A 33 -6.28 21.34 -46.67
N ALA A 34 -7.17 20.39 -46.36
CA ALA A 34 -6.98 19.33 -45.35
C ALA A 34 -5.96 18.21 -45.68
N ALA A 35 -5.21 18.29 -46.78
CA ALA A 35 -4.21 17.26 -47.11
C ALA A 35 -2.81 17.60 -46.57
N GLU A 36 -2.44 18.89 -46.52
CA GLU A 36 -1.12 19.32 -46.04
C GLU A 36 -1.06 19.34 -44.50
N SER A 37 -2.13 19.72 -43.79
CA SER A 37 -2.14 19.80 -42.32
C SER A 37 -2.14 18.44 -41.61
N SER A 38 -2.74 17.41 -42.20
CA SER A 38 -2.75 16.06 -41.61
C SER A 38 -1.40 15.36 -41.67
N GLN A 39 -0.56 15.69 -42.65
CA GLN A 39 0.76 15.10 -42.82
C GLN A 39 1.75 15.69 -41.81
N ASP A 40 1.74 17.02 -41.65
CA ASP A 40 2.56 17.73 -40.65
C ASP A 40 2.26 17.30 -39.21
N VAL A 41 0.98 17.08 -38.87
CA VAL A 41 0.56 16.57 -37.55
C VAL A 41 1.02 15.12 -37.33
N SER A 42 0.93 14.27 -38.37
CA SER A 42 1.39 12.88 -38.28
C SER A 42 2.91 12.78 -38.16
N ASP A 43 3.65 13.71 -38.77
CA ASP A 43 5.11 13.76 -38.68
C ASP A 43 5.57 14.19 -37.28
N GLN A 44 4.91 15.18 -36.67
CA GLN A 44 5.15 15.55 -35.27
C GLN A 44 4.81 14.42 -34.29
N LEU A 45 3.78 13.62 -34.61
CA LEU A 45 3.37 12.45 -33.82
C LEU A 45 4.06 11.16 -34.28
N SER A 46 5.14 11.20 -35.08
CA SER A 46 5.92 10.02 -35.48
C SER A 46 5.07 8.88 -36.10
N GLY A 47 4.10 9.23 -36.95
CA GLY A 47 3.20 8.30 -37.63
C GLY A 47 1.99 7.84 -36.81
N TYR A 48 1.75 8.43 -35.63
CA TYR A 48 0.53 8.22 -34.86
C TYR A 48 -0.59 9.19 -35.28
N ARG A 49 -1.83 8.72 -35.23
CA ARG A 49 -3.05 9.53 -35.41
C ARG A 49 -3.79 9.67 -34.09
N LEU A 50 -4.32 10.86 -33.83
CA LEU A 50 -5.12 11.13 -32.65
C LEU A 50 -6.48 10.42 -32.74
N VAL A 51 -6.80 9.62 -31.73
CA VAL A 51 -8.13 9.00 -31.59
C VAL A 51 -8.98 9.92 -30.70
N PRO A 52 -10.20 10.29 -31.13
CA PRO A 52 -11.12 11.06 -30.30
C PRO A 52 -11.28 10.40 -28.94
N SER A 53 -11.02 11.18 -27.90
CA SER A 53 -11.05 10.75 -26.50
C SER A 53 -12.13 11.55 -25.77
N ASP A 54 -12.88 10.88 -24.90
CA ASP A 54 -13.89 11.55 -24.08
C ASP A 54 -13.25 12.63 -23.19
N LEU A 55 -14.04 13.63 -22.80
CA LEU A 55 -13.60 14.73 -21.95
C LEU A 55 -12.85 14.24 -20.70
N ALA A 56 -13.30 13.11 -20.11
CA ALA A 56 -12.69 12.50 -18.93
C ALA A 56 -11.23 12.09 -19.10
N TRP A 57 -10.80 11.69 -20.30
CA TRP A 57 -9.40 11.34 -20.57
C TRP A 57 -8.53 12.58 -20.67
N ARG A 58 -9.05 13.63 -21.34
CA ARG A 58 -8.35 14.91 -21.51
C ARG A 58 -8.19 15.65 -20.19
N GLU A 59 -9.24 15.74 -19.39
CA GLU A 59 -9.18 16.34 -18.04
C GLU A 59 -8.21 15.58 -17.12
N ALA A 60 -8.06 14.27 -17.33
CA ALA A 60 -7.12 13.45 -16.60
C ALA A 60 -5.67 13.55 -17.12
N GLY A 61 -5.42 14.25 -18.23
CA GLY A 61 -4.09 14.44 -18.82
C GLY A 61 -3.61 13.27 -19.68
N PHE A 62 -4.53 12.52 -20.30
CA PHE A 62 -4.22 11.39 -21.18
C PHE A 62 -4.82 11.56 -22.57
N VAL A 63 -4.08 11.10 -23.58
CA VAL A 63 -4.52 11.05 -24.98
C VAL A 63 -4.39 9.64 -25.53
N ARG A 64 -5.22 9.33 -26.53
CA ARG A 64 -5.21 8.03 -27.21
C ARG A 64 -4.69 8.23 -28.62
N LEU A 65 -3.63 7.52 -28.96
CA LEU A 65 -2.98 7.58 -30.26
C LEU A 65 -3.02 6.20 -30.91
N LYS A 66 -3.19 6.16 -32.23
CA LYS A 66 -3.22 4.91 -32.99
C LYS A 66 -2.28 5.01 -34.19
N ARG A 67 -1.41 4.02 -34.37
CA ARG A 67 -0.64 3.86 -35.59
C ARG A 67 -1.46 3.10 -36.63
N ASP A 68 -1.25 3.35 -37.92
CA ASP A 68 -1.98 2.65 -38.99
C ASP A 68 -1.74 1.11 -38.98
N ALA A 69 -0.60 0.67 -38.44
CA ALA A 69 -0.26 -0.75 -38.31
C ALA A 69 -0.90 -1.43 -37.09
N ASP A 70 -1.36 -0.67 -36.10
CA ASP A 70 -1.87 -1.21 -34.85
C ASP A 70 -3.40 -1.36 -34.93
N GLU A 71 -3.96 -2.45 -34.43
CA GLU A 71 -5.42 -2.63 -34.41
C GLU A 71 -6.08 -1.75 -33.33
N LEU A 72 -5.39 -1.55 -32.21
CA LEU A 72 -5.89 -0.86 -31.03
C LEU A 72 -5.09 0.42 -30.75
N PRO A 73 -5.72 1.45 -30.13
CA PRO A 73 -5.02 2.66 -29.75
C PRO A 73 -4.20 2.47 -28.47
N THR A 74 -3.03 3.08 -28.45
CA THR A 74 -2.14 3.20 -27.29
C THR A 74 -2.45 4.46 -26.51
N VAL A 75 -2.35 4.39 -25.18
CA VAL A 75 -2.58 5.54 -24.30
C VAL A 75 -1.27 6.24 -24.01
N PHE A 76 -1.25 7.57 -24.11
CA PHE A 76 -0.12 8.40 -23.76
C PHE A 76 -0.50 9.42 -22.69
N ARG A 77 0.42 9.66 -21.76
CA ARG A 77 0.30 10.71 -20.75
C ARG A 77 0.97 11.98 -21.24
N LEU A 78 0.27 13.09 -21.05
CA LEU A 78 0.76 14.44 -21.34
C LEU A 78 1.66 14.92 -20.21
N GLU A 79 2.90 15.26 -20.53
CA GLU A 79 3.83 15.96 -19.65
C GLU A 79 4.18 17.31 -20.27
N GLU A 80 3.67 18.39 -19.69
CA GLU A 80 3.96 19.75 -20.14
C GLU A 80 5.45 20.07 -20.01
N LEU A 81 6.03 20.55 -21.10
CA LEU A 81 7.35 21.16 -21.16
C LEU A 81 7.19 22.69 -21.12
N SER A 82 8.29 23.39 -20.85
CA SER A 82 8.35 24.84 -21.02
C SER A 82 8.04 25.22 -22.49
N GLU A 83 7.35 26.34 -22.69
CA GLU A 83 7.05 26.96 -24.01
C GLU A 83 5.86 26.36 -24.80
N GLY A 84 4.89 25.70 -24.14
CA GLY A 84 3.66 25.23 -24.82
C GLY A 84 3.85 23.94 -25.63
N ASN A 85 4.98 23.26 -25.41
CA ASN A 85 5.24 21.91 -25.90
C ASN A 85 4.88 20.87 -24.84
N VAL A 86 4.54 19.66 -25.28
CA VAL A 86 4.31 18.51 -24.42
C VAL A 86 5.18 17.33 -24.84
N MET A 87 5.56 16.53 -23.85
CA MET A 87 6.13 15.21 -24.05
C MET A 87 5.03 14.18 -23.79
N LEU A 88 4.91 13.18 -24.68
CA LEU A 88 3.93 12.12 -24.58
C LEU A 88 4.63 10.84 -24.14
N ARG A 89 4.26 10.29 -22.99
CA ARG A 89 4.82 9.02 -22.49
C ARG A 89 3.81 7.90 -22.61
N GLU A 90 4.21 6.80 -23.23
CA GLU A 90 3.39 5.60 -23.34
C GLU A 90 2.96 5.08 -21.97
N CYS A 91 1.71 4.68 -21.89
CA CYS A 91 1.06 4.16 -20.70
C CYS A 91 0.46 2.79 -20.98
N GLN A 92 0.22 2.05 -19.91
CA GLN A 92 -0.47 0.77 -19.95
C GLN A 92 -1.86 0.92 -19.34
N THR A 93 -2.82 0.15 -19.82
CA THR A 93 -4.19 0.21 -19.32
C THR A 93 -4.66 -1.16 -18.87
N VAL A 94 -5.40 -1.18 -17.77
CA VAL A 94 -6.14 -2.35 -17.28
C VAL A 94 -7.59 -1.99 -17.15
N GLN A 95 -8.46 -2.76 -17.79
CA GLN A 95 -9.90 -2.60 -17.72
C GLN A 95 -10.56 -3.91 -17.35
N THR A 96 -11.39 -3.90 -16.32
CA THR A 96 -12.25 -5.04 -16.01
C THR A 96 -13.60 -4.83 -16.69
N THR A 97 -13.96 -5.73 -17.59
CA THR A 97 -15.27 -5.72 -18.27
C THR A 97 -16.38 -6.20 -17.33
N THR A 98 -17.63 -5.92 -17.68
CA THR A 98 -18.83 -6.39 -16.93
C THR A 98 -18.91 -7.92 -16.83
N ASN A 99 -18.26 -8.65 -17.74
CA ASN A 99 -18.20 -10.11 -17.75
C ASN A 99 -17.06 -10.66 -16.88
N GLY A 100 -16.30 -9.80 -16.19
CA GLY A 100 -15.16 -10.20 -15.34
C GLY A 100 -13.86 -10.44 -16.10
N THR A 101 -13.84 -10.35 -17.44
CA THR A 101 -12.61 -10.43 -18.24
C THR A 101 -11.77 -9.18 -18.02
N VAL A 102 -10.49 -9.38 -17.70
CA VAL A 102 -9.50 -8.31 -17.60
C VAL A 102 -8.88 -8.08 -18.97
N LEU A 103 -8.90 -6.83 -19.42
CA LEU A 103 -8.26 -6.39 -20.65
C LEU A 103 -7.01 -5.58 -20.29
N VAL A 104 -5.86 -5.95 -20.85
CA VAL A 104 -4.61 -5.19 -20.81
C VAL A 104 -4.39 -4.55 -22.17
N ASN A 105 -4.25 -3.22 -22.21
CA ASN A 105 -4.09 -2.46 -23.47
C ASN A 105 -5.20 -2.75 -24.50
N GLY A 106 -6.42 -3.03 -24.02
CA GLY A 106 -7.58 -3.36 -24.84
C GLY A 106 -7.65 -4.82 -25.32
N GLN A 107 -6.66 -5.65 -25.00
CA GLN A 107 -6.64 -7.08 -25.34
C GLN A 107 -6.89 -7.95 -24.09
N PRO A 108 -7.50 -9.14 -24.21
CA PRO A 108 -7.64 -10.06 -23.07
C PRO A 108 -6.29 -10.36 -22.43
N GLN A 109 -6.23 -10.26 -21.10
CA GLN A 109 -5.01 -10.55 -20.35
C GLN A 109 -4.57 -11.99 -20.59
N GLY A 110 -3.31 -12.15 -21.00
CA GLY A 110 -2.65 -13.43 -21.16
C GLY A 110 -2.17 -14.02 -19.84
N GLU A 111 -1.96 -15.34 -19.83
CA GLU A 111 -1.36 -16.05 -18.70
C GLU A 111 0.08 -16.51 -18.98
N ARG A 112 0.53 -16.40 -20.25
CA ARG A 112 1.85 -16.88 -20.69
C ARG A 112 2.75 -15.76 -21.18
N VAL A 113 4.05 -16.02 -21.14
CA VAL A 113 5.07 -15.11 -21.68
C VAL A 113 4.82 -14.85 -23.16
N GLY A 114 4.70 -13.58 -23.54
CA GLY A 114 4.42 -13.15 -24.92
C GLY A 114 2.93 -12.98 -25.25
N GLU A 115 2.03 -13.34 -24.32
CA GLU A 115 0.63 -12.93 -24.40
C GLU A 115 0.45 -11.51 -23.80
N PRO A 116 -0.66 -10.81 -24.09
CA PRO A 116 -0.87 -9.44 -23.63
C PRO A 116 -0.96 -9.36 -22.10
N ASP A 117 0.08 -8.82 -21.47
CA ASP A 117 0.11 -8.58 -20.03
C ASP A 117 0.88 -7.28 -19.74
N LEU A 118 0.83 -6.81 -18.50
CA LEU A 118 1.52 -5.59 -18.13
C LEU A 118 3.03 -5.78 -18.14
N HIS A 119 3.69 -4.87 -18.85
CA HIS A 119 5.13 -4.73 -18.85
C HIS A 119 5.60 -4.22 -17.48
N PRO A 120 6.62 -4.88 -16.88
CA PRO A 120 7.15 -4.47 -15.60
C PRO A 120 7.87 -3.12 -15.71
N ILE A 121 7.78 -2.32 -14.64
CA ILE A 121 8.41 -0.99 -14.53
C ILE A 121 9.35 -1.00 -13.32
N GLY A 122 10.19 0.02 -13.19
CA GLY A 122 11.11 0.18 -12.06
C GLY A 122 12.54 -0.06 -12.46
N TYR A 123 13.12 0.82 -13.26
CA TYR A 123 14.49 0.70 -13.75
C TYR A 123 15.23 2.03 -13.69
N VAL A 124 16.56 1.96 -13.76
CA VAL A 124 17.43 3.14 -13.77
C VAL A 124 17.56 3.64 -15.21
N SER A 125 17.09 4.85 -15.51
CA SER A 125 17.23 5.49 -16.83
C SER A 125 18.57 6.19 -16.99
N GLN A 126 19.16 6.69 -15.89
CA GLN A 126 20.42 7.41 -15.94
C GLN A 126 21.27 7.13 -14.69
N LEU A 127 22.57 6.90 -14.89
CA LEU A 127 23.55 6.77 -13.82
C LEU A 127 24.48 7.99 -13.76
N PRO A 128 25.16 8.22 -12.63
CA PRO A 128 26.07 9.36 -12.45
C PRO A 128 27.23 9.27 -13.44
N GLY A 129 27.59 10.41 -14.04
CA GLY A 129 28.70 10.47 -15.00
C GLY A 129 28.44 9.76 -16.34
N GLY A 130 27.18 9.41 -16.65
CA GLY A 130 26.80 8.85 -17.96
C GLY A 130 27.25 7.40 -18.20
N ILE A 131 27.70 6.71 -17.15
CA ILE A 131 28.08 5.29 -17.24
C ILE A 131 26.85 4.40 -17.47
N LYS A 132 27.01 3.29 -18.20
CA LYS A 132 25.91 2.32 -18.39
C LYS A 132 25.82 1.30 -17.25
N GLU A 133 26.92 1.04 -16.57
CA GLU A 133 27.00 0.05 -15.49
C GLU A 133 27.92 0.51 -14.36
N THR A 134 27.55 0.15 -13.12
CA THR A 134 28.29 0.51 -11.89
C THR A 134 29.18 -0.62 -11.38
N GLY A 135 29.00 -1.86 -11.85
CA GLY A 135 29.54 -3.05 -11.21
C GLY A 135 28.99 -3.28 -9.79
N ARG A 136 29.75 -3.98 -8.95
CA ARG A 136 29.38 -4.27 -7.55
C ARG A 136 29.55 -3.01 -6.69
N LEU A 137 28.47 -2.60 -6.03
CA LEU A 137 28.47 -1.48 -5.08
C LEU A 137 28.42 -2.00 -3.64
N GLY A 138 29.11 -1.30 -2.74
CA GLY A 138 28.89 -1.45 -1.31
C GLY A 138 27.58 -0.78 -0.88
N VAL A 139 27.19 -1.01 0.37
CA VAL A 139 25.90 -0.54 0.91
C VAL A 139 25.75 0.98 0.84
N LEU A 140 26.76 1.73 1.29
CA LEU A 140 26.72 3.20 1.29
C LEU A 140 26.91 3.77 -0.12
N SER A 141 27.78 3.15 -0.94
CA SER A 141 28.00 3.61 -2.32
C SER A 141 26.80 3.34 -3.22
N PHE A 142 26.00 2.31 -2.92
CA PHE A 142 24.70 2.10 -3.54
C PHE A 142 23.77 3.29 -3.32
N LEU A 143 23.62 3.74 -2.06
CA LEU A 143 22.76 4.88 -1.74
C LEU A 143 23.24 6.19 -2.39
N SER A 144 24.54 6.47 -2.35
CA SER A 144 25.09 7.68 -2.97
C SER A 144 24.94 7.67 -4.49
N THR A 145 25.15 6.52 -5.12
CA THR A 145 24.98 6.36 -6.57
C THR A 145 23.51 6.53 -6.94
N LEU A 146 22.60 5.88 -6.20
CA LEU A 146 21.17 5.99 -6.41
C LEU A 146 20.71 7.44 -6.27
N GLN A 147 21.19 8.18 -5.26
CA GLN A 147 20.87 9.60 -5.05
C GLN A 147 21.18 10.48 -6.27
N GLN A 148 22.24 10.15 -7.02
CA GLN A 148 22.69 10.87 -8.21
C GLN A 148 22.17 10.26 -9.52
N SER A 149 21.37 9.20 -9.44
CA SER A 149 20.78 8.51 -10.59
C SER A 149 19.38 9.02 -10.87
N GLU A 150 18.84 8.66 -12.03
CA GLU A 150 17.45 8.83 -12.40
C GLU A 150 16.77 7.46 -12.45
N VAL A 151 15.61 7.34 -11.81
CA VAL A 151 14.86 6.09 -11.69
C VAL A 151 13.45 6.28 -12.26
N VAL A 152 13.06 5.40 -13.16
CA VAL A 152 11.71 5.35 -13.71
C VAL A 152 10.84 4.52 -12.79
N LEU A 153 9.99 5.20 -12.02
CA LEU A 153 8.95 4.60 -11.19
C LEU A 153 7.64 4.52 -11.98
N TRP A 154 6.56 4.12 -11.32
CA TRP A 154 5.23 4.09 -11.91
C TRP A 154 4.23 4.86 -11.04
N GLY A 155 3.26 5.47 -11.72
CA GLY A 155 2.03 5.95 -11.11
C GLY A 155 0.85 5.14 -11.65
N ASN A 156 -0.28 5.22 -10.94
CA ASN A 156 -1.54 4.74 -11.46
C ASN A 156 -2.63 5.79 -11.29
N GLN A 157 -3.59 5.80 -12.22
CA GLN A 157 -4.76 6.66 -12.16
C GLN A 157 -5.97 5.90 -12.69
N LYS A 158 -7.08 5.95 -11.97
CA LYS A 158 -8.35 5.34 -12.38
C LYS A 158 -9.21 6.38 -13.08
N ILE A 159 -9.69 6.07 -14.28
CA ILE A 159 -10.66 6.87 -15.02
C ILE A 159 -11.94 6.05 -15.15
N LYS A 160 -13.08 6.67 -14.86
CA LYS A 160 -14.39 6.09 -15.20
C LYS A 160 -14.73 6.52 -16.62
N SER A 161 -14.83 5.55 -17.52
CA SER A 161 -15.27 5.78 -18.90
C SER A 161 -16.76 6.13 -18.93
N ALA A 162 -17.22 6.78 -20.02
CA ALA A 162 -18.62 7.13 -20.21
C ALA A 162 -19.56 5.90 -20.14
N ASP A 163 -19.07 4.73 -20.52
CA ASP A 163 -19.79 3.45 -20.47
C ASP A 163 -19.87 2.83 -19.05
N GLY A 164 -19.39 3.53 -18.01
CA GLY A 164 -19.37 3.05 -16.63
C GLY A 164 -18.22 2.08 -16.31
N ALA A 165 -17.46 1.65 -17.31
CA ALA A 165 -16.25 0.85 -17.11
C ALA A 165 -15.14 1.67 -16.43
N THR A 166 -14.46 1.06 -15.46
CA THR A 166 -13.29 1.68 -14.82
C THR A 166 -12.02 1.21 -15.50
N VAL A 167 -11.25 2.15 -16.05
CA VAL A 167 -9.94 1.89 -16.65
C VAL A 167 -8.87 2.40 -15.69
N THR A 168 -7.95 1.52 -15.31
CA THR A 168 -6.76 1.89 -14.53
C THR A 168 -5.60 2.07 -15.50
N ILE A 169 -5.01 3.27 -15.49
CA ILE A 169 -3.87 3.62 -16.33
C ILE A 169 -2.62 3.57 -15.46
N TYR A 170 -1.63 2.82 -15.89
CA TYR A 170 -0.29 2.75 -15.31
C TYR A 170 0.67 3.51 -16.21
N TYR A 171 1.44 4.43 -15.64
CA TYR A 171 2.32 5.29 -16.42
C TYR A 171 3.71 5.37 -15.79
N PRO A 172 4.78 5.41 -16.60
CA PRO A 172 6.12 5.63 -16.11
C PRO A 172 6.25 7.05 -15.54
N LYS A 173 6.95 7.18 -14.41
CA LYS A 173 7.24 8.44 -13.74
C LYS A 173 8.73 8.54 -13.50
N VAL A 174 9.39 9.35 -14.32
CA VAL A 174 10.81 9.67 -14.15
C VAL A 174 10.99 10.43 -12.83
N THR A 175 11.81 9.88 -11.94
CA THR A 175 12.00 10.41 -10.59
C THR A 175 13.50 10.50 -10.30
N PRO A 176 14.01 11.69 -9.94
CA PRO A 176 15.38 11.83 -9.48
C PRO A 176 15.62 10.94 -8.25
N GLY A 177 16.74 10.23 -8.21
CA GLY A 177 17.04 9.32 -7.10
C GLY A 177 17.20 10.02 -5.75
N SER A 178 17.57 11.30 -5.77
CA SER A 178 17.54 12.18 -4.59
C SER A 178 16.13 12.35 -4.01
N GLN A 179 15.10 12.31 -4.85
CA GLN A 179 13.70 12.31 -4.44
C GLN A 179 13.27 10.91 -4.00
N VAL A 180 13.72 9.84 -4.65
CA VAL A 180 13.44 8.45 -4.24
C VAL A 180 13.87 8.18 -2.80
N LEU A 181 15.07 8.63 -2.43
CA LEU A 181 15.61 8.47 -1.08
C LEU A 181 15.07 9.47 -0.06
N ARG A 182 14.20 10.40 -0.49
CA ARG A 182 13.70 11.47 0.35
C ARG A 182 12.51 10.98 1.19
N PRO A 183 12.58 11.07 2.54
CA PRO A 183 11.43 10.72 3.37
C PRO A 183 10.21 11.61 3.05
N GLY A 184 9.02 11.02 3.07
CA GLY A 184 7.74 11.74 2.93
C GLY A 184 7.17 11.87 1.53
N GLU A 185 7.81 11.31 0.51
CA GLU A 185 7.29 11.35 -0.88
C GLU A 185 6.11 10.40 -1.12
N HIS A 186 6.04 9.29 -0.36
CA HIS A 186 4.94 8.34 -0.47
C HIS A 186 3.62 8.94 0.06
N PRO A 187 2.46 8.72 -0.61
CA PRO A 187 1.16 9.24 -0.19
C PRO A 187 0.82 9.10 1.30
N THR A 188 1.07 7.93 1.88
CA THR A 188 0.86 7.65 3.31
C THR A 188 1.66 8.55 4.25
N PHE A 189 2.82 9.03 3.80
CA PHE A 189 3.75 9.84 4.59
C PHE A 189 3.86 11.29 4.10
N LYS A 190 2.97 11.72 3.21
CA LYS A 190 2.92 13.10 2.69
C LYS A 190 2.84 14.15 3.79
N GLY A 191 2.32 13.80 4.97
CA GLY A 191 2.28 14.69 6.14
C GLY A 191 3.65 15.20 6.62
N ILE A 192 4.76 14.55 6.24
CA ILE A 192 6.12 15.06 6.54
C ILE A 192 6.42 16.36 5.76
N ARG A 193 5.83 16.52 4.57
CA ARG A 193 6.15 17.58 3.60
C ARG A 193 4.97 18.48 3.27
N SER A 194 3.75 18.00 3.43
CA SER A 194 2.53 18.73 3.12
C SER A 194 2.38 19.93 4.04
N GLU A 195 1.99 21.06 3.46
CA GLU A 195 1.58 22.25 4.21
C GLU A 195 0.17 22.12 4.79
N LYS A 196 -0.61 21.16 4.31
CA LYS A 196 -1.95 20.89 4.82
C LYS A 196 -1.88 20.34 6.24
N TRP A 197 -2.60 21.00 7.14
CA TRP A 197 -2.67 20.62 8.55
C TRP A 197 -3.22 19.20 8.75
N SER A 198 -4.25 18.80 7.98
CA SER A 198 -4.85 17.46 8.01
C SER A 198 -3.82 16.36 7.77
N ASP A 199 -2.92 16.55 6.80
CA ASP A 199 -1.92 15.54 6.41
C ASP A 199 -0.87 15.37 7.51
N ARG A 200 -0.46 16.47 8.15
CA ARG A 200 0.48 16.45 9.29
C ARG A 200 -0.12 15.72 10.48
N VAL A 201 -1.37 16.03 10.82
CA VAL A 201 -2.10 15.38 11.92
C VAL A 201 -2.28 13.89 11.63
N ASN A 202 -2.66 13.54 10.40
CA ASN A 202 -2.80 12.14 9.97
C ASN A 202 -1.47 11.37 10.13
N PHE A 203 -0.36 11.97 9.72
CA PHE A 203 0.97 11.38 9.87
C PHE A 203 1.37 11.18 11.34
N VAL A 204 1.23 12.21 12.18
CA VAL A 204 1.52 12.11 13.62
C VAL A 204 0.63 11.06 14.29
N SER A 205 -0.65 11.03 13.93
CA SER A 205 -1.61 10.04 14.40
C SER A 205 -1.20 8.61 14.01
N LEU A 206 -0.67 8.42 12.80
CA LEU A 206 -0.17 7.12 12.32
C LEU A 206 1.07 6.68 13.09
N MET A 207 2.02 7.60 13.31
CA MET A 207 3.23 7.30 14.08
C MET A 207 2.90 6.96 15.53
N LEU A 208 1.98 7.70 16.15
CA LEU A 208 1.50 7.42 17.51
C LEU A 208 0.83 6.05 17.58
N ALA A 209 -0.07 5.75 16.64
CA ALA A 209 -0.74 4.46 16.54
C ALA A 209 0.26 3.30 16.35
N LEU A 210 1.28 3.47 15.52
CA LEU A 210 2.28 2.42 15.26
C LEU A 210 3.16 2.19 16.50
N PHE A 211 3.61 3.26 17.15
CA PHE A 211 4.43 3.17 18.36
C PHE A 211 3.64 2.60 19.56
N CYS A 212 2.47 3.17 19.86
CA CYS A 212 1.66 2.71 20.98
C CYS A 212 1.03 1.33 20.69
N GLY A 213 0.66 1.07 19.43
CA GLY A 213 0.12 -0.21 19.01
C GLY A 213 1.11 -1.35 19.20
N THR A 214 2.37 -1.20 18.74
CA THR A 214 3.42 -2.22 18.93
C THR A 214 3.66 -2.55 20.40
N ALA A 215 3.62 -1.56 21.28
CA ALA A 215 3.85 -1.75 22.72
C ALA A 215 2.71 -2.47 23.46
N SER A 216 1.49 -2.51 22.89
CA SER A 216 0.28 -2.95 23.59
C SER A 216 -0.31 -4.27 23.10
N LEU A 217 0.42 -5.00 22.26
CA LEU A 217 -0.03 -6.26 21.67
C LEU A 217 0.05 -7.41 22.69
N PRO A 218 -1.10 -7.98 23.13
CA PRO A 218 -1.13 -8.99 24.19
C PRO A 218 -0.36 -10.28 23.84
N HIS A 219 -0.33 -10.64 22.55
CA HIS A 219 0.38 -11.84 22.07
C HIS A 219 1.90 -11.76 22.25
N ILE A 220 2.46 -10.55 22.33
CA ILE A 220 3.88 -10.33 22.67
C ILE A 220 4.03 -10.34 24.19
N LEU A 221 3.12 -9.68 24.91
CA LEU A 221 3.19 -9.54 26.36
C LEU A 221 3.13 -10.88 27.10
N ILE A 222 2.26 -11.79 26.64
CA ILE A 222 2.09 -13.13 27.24
C ILE A 222 3.37 -13.96 27.15
N ARG A 223 4.21 -13.72 26.14
CA ARG A 223 5.50 -14.43 25.99
C ARG A 223 6.50 -14.02 27.07
N TYR A 224 6.45 -12.79 27.58
CA TYR A 224 7.32 -12.39 28.70
C TYR A 224 7.00 -13.13 30.00
N TYR A 225 5.75 -13.55 30.19
CA TYR A 225 5.35 -14.32 31.39
C TYR A 225 5.89 -15.75 31.40
N THR A 226 6.41 -16.24 30.27
CA THR A 226 7.05 -17.57 30.19
C THR A 226 8.56 -17.53 30.47
N VAL A 227 9.13 -16.33 30.65
CA VAL A 227 10.56 -16.15 30.96
C VAL A 227 10.78 -16.21 32.47
N LYS A 228 11.77 -17.00 32.90
CA LYS A 228 12.02 -17.27 34.33
C LYS A 228 12.55 -16.06 35.11
N ASP A 229 13.30 -15.17 34.46
CA ASP A 229 14.03 -14.07 35.11
C ASP A 229 13.82 -12.73 34.39
N GLU A 230 13.74 -11.64 35.17
CA GLU A 230 13.60 -10.28 34.63
C GLU A 230 14.79 -9.87 33.74
N ALA A 231 16.01 -10.27 34.12
CA ALA A 231 17.21 -9.97 33.35
C ALA A 231 17.18 -10.64 31.97
N SER A 232 16.70 -11.88 31.91
CA SER A 232 16.50 -12.65 30.68
C SER A 232 15.40 -12.02 29.81
N ALA A 233 14.32 -11.52 30.42
CA ALA A 233 13.25 -10.80 29.71
C ALA A 233 13.79 -9.51 29.06
N ARG A 234 14.55 -8.69 29.79
CA ARG A 234 15.18 -7.47 29.24
C ARG A 234 16.15 -7.79 28.09
N LYS A 235 16.99 -8.81 28.25
CA LYS A 235 17.92 -9.25 27.18
C LYS A 235 17.15 -9.71 25.94
N SER A 236 16.07 -10.47 26.12
CA SER A 236 15.20 -10.90 25.03
C SER A 236 14.59 -9.71 24.28
N THR A 237 14.10 -8.69 25.01
CA THR A 237 13.58 -7.46 24.41
C THR A 237 14.63 -6.72 23.59
N ILE A 238 15.86 -6.57 24.11
CA ILE A 238 16.94 -5.89 23.39
C ILE A 238 17.29 -6.63 22.10
N VAL A 239 17.45 -7.95 22.16
CA VAL A 239 17.73 -8.77 20.97
C VAL A 239 16.58 -8.67 19.98
N GLY A 240 15.33 -8.74 20.44
CA GLY A 240 14.14 -8.59 19.59
C GLY A 240 14.10 -7.24 18.87
N ILE A 241 14.29 -6.14 19.59
CA ILE A 241 14.32 -4.79 19.00
C ILE A 241 15.48 -4.65 18.01
N ALA A 242 16.67 -5.16 18.33
CA ALA A 242 17.82 -5.12 17.44
C ALA A 242 17.58 -5.91 16.14
N SER A 243 16.98 -7.11 16.24
CA SER A 243 16.61 -7.92 15.08
C SER A 243 15.55 -7.23 14.21
N ILE A 244 14.54 -6.59 14.82
CA ILE A 244 13.51 -5.83 14.10
C ILE A 244 14.13 -4.62 13.39
N ALA A 245 15.00 -3.87 14.08
CA ALA A 245 15.69 -2.71 13.50
C ALA A 245 16.57 -3.12 12.31
N PHE A 246 17.35 -4.20 12.47
CA PHE A 246 18.15 -4.77 11.38
C PHE A 246 17.29 -5.20 10.20
N PHE A 247 16.17 -5.88 10.47
CA PHE A 247 15.22 -6.29 9.43
C PHE A 247 14.65 -5.08 8.67
N TYR A 248 14.23 -4.01 9.36
CA TYR A 248 13.72 -2.82 8.67
C TYR A 248 14.76 -2.16 7.77
N VAL A 249 16.02 -2.10 8.21
CA VAL A 249 17.12 -1.61 7.36
C VAL A 249 17.27 -2.51 6.14
N LEU A 250 17.23 -3.83 6.28
CA LEU A 250 17.31 -4.77 5.16
C LEU A 250 16.13 -4.62 4.18
N THR A 251 14.91 -4.44 4.68
CA THR A 251 13.72 -4.24 3.82
C THR A 251 13.81 -2.97 2.98
N LEU A 252 14.43 -1.90 3.49
CA LEU A 252 14.69 -0.69 2.72
C LEU A 252 15.57 -1.02 1.48
N TYR A 253 16.69 -1.71 1.67
CA TYR A 253 17.56 -2.10 0.56
C TYR A 253 16.87 -3.02 -0.44
N MET A 254 16.08 -3.97 0.05
CA MET A 254 15.32 -4.88 -0.79
C MET A 254 14.28 -4.12 -1.64
N GLY A 255 13.58 -3.15 -1.06
CA GLY A 255 12.64 -2.29 -1.78
C GLY A 255 13.30 -1.44 -2.86
N LEU A 256 14.44 -0.79 -2.53
CA LEU A 256 15.21 0.00 -3.50
C LEU A 256 15.79 -0.88 -4.62
N GLY A 257 16.25 -2.09 -4.28
CA GLY A 257 16.71 -3.07 -5.27
C GLY A 257 15.59 -3.53 -6.18
N ALA A 258 14.42 -3.84 -5.63
CA ALA A 258 13.24 -4.22 -6.41
C ALA A 258 12.81 -3.10 -7.36
N MET A 259 12.76 -1.85 -6.89
CA MET A 259 12.35 -0.70 -7.71
C MET A 259 13.32 -0.33 -8.84
N THR A 260 14.54 -0.86 -8.82
CA THR A 260 15.56 -0.60 -9.84
C THR A 260 15.85 -1.84 -10.70
N SER A 261 15.23 -2.97 -10.39
CA SER A 261 15.47 -4.26 -11.05
C SER A 261 14.77 -4.42 -12.41
N GLY A 262 13.73 -3.63 -12.66
CA GLY A 262 12.82 -3.74 -13.81
C GLY A 262 11.86 -4.93 -13.71
N ALA A 263 11.72 -5.55 -12.54
CA ALA A 263 10.97 -6.80 -12.34
C ALA A 263 9.68 -6.64 -11.53
N LEU A 264 9.32 -5.40 -11.16
CA LEU A 264 8.14 -5.17 -10.35
C LEU A 264 6.87 -5.22 -11.18
N ASP A 265 5.88 -5.90 -10.62
CA ASP A 265 4.50 -5.83 -11.07
C ASP A 265 3.91 -4.49 -10.61
N VAL A 266 3.39 -3.72 -11.57
CA VAL A 266 2.81 -2.40 -11.33
C VAL A 266 1.47 -2.49 -10.58
N THR A 267 0.83 -3.66 -10.58
CA THR A 267 -0.44 -3.94 -9.90
C THR A 267 -0.26 -4.38 -8.46
N ASP A 268 0.82 -5.10 -8.14
CA ASP A 268 1.04 -5.66 -6.80
C ASP A 268 2.42 -5.34 -6.21
N SER A 269 2.44 -4.30 -5.38
CA SER A 269 3.62 -3.93 -4.57
C SER A 269 3.98 -4.93 -3.47
N ASN A 270 3.08 -5.84 -3.06
CA ASN A 270 3.34 -6.81 -1.99
C ASN A 270 4.28 -7.93 -2.47
N MET A 271 4.41 -8.14 -3.78
CA MET A 271 5.27 -9.16 -4.40
C MET A 271 6.69 -8.68 -4.74
N ALA A 272 7.09 -7.50 -4.23
CA ALA A 272 8.39 -6.91 -4.54
C ALA A 272 9.58 -7.84 -4.24
N ALA A 273 9.57 -8.53 -3.09
CA ALA A 273 10.67 -9.41 -2.68
C ALA A 273 10.75 -10.71 -3.50
N PRO A 274 9.65 -11.48 -3.68
CA PRO A 274 9.65 -12.63 -4.59
C PRO A 274 10.00 -12.25 -6.04
N LEU A 275 9.45 -11.17 -6.57
CA LEU A 275 9.73 -10.75 -7.96
C LEU A 275 11.18 -10.32 -8.16
N LEU A 276 11.78 -9.64 -7.19
CA LEU A 276 13.23 -9.36 -7.20
C LEU A 276 14.06 -10.66 -7.18
N ALA A 277 13.61 -11.68 -6.45
CA ALA A 277 14.27 -12.99 -6.48
C ALA A 277 14.16 -13.65 -7.85
N LYS A 278 12.96 -13.60 -8.46
CA LYS A 278 12.68 -14.14 -9.79
C LYS A 278 13.53 -13.47 -10.86
N SER A 279 13.78 -12.16 -10.75
CA SER A 279 14.63 -11.43 -11.69
C SER A 279 16.10 -11.86 -11.67
N ILE A 280 16.54 -12.52 -10.59
CA ILE A 280 17.88 -13.08 -10.46
C ILE A 280 17.89 -14.55 -10.90
N ASN A 281 16.99 -15.36 -10.34
CA ASN A 281 16.88 -16.79 -10.62
C ASN A 281 15.53 -17.37 -10.17
N GLU A 282 14.88 -18.19 -11.01
CA GLU A 282 13.63 -18.88 -10.68
C GLU A 282 13.74 -19.82 -9.46
N TRP A 283 14.89 -20.46 -9.28
CA TRP A 283 15.17 -21.29 -8.09
C TRP A 283 15.18 -20.47 -6.80
N LEU A 284 15.71 -19.25 -6.85
CA LEU A 284 15.72 -18.34 -5.71
C LEU A 284 14.31 -17.85 -5.40
N PHE A 285 13.51 -17.57 -6.43
CA PHE A 285 12.07 -17.28 -6.28
C PHE A 285 11.32 -18.42 -5.61
N ALA A 286 11.54 -19.68 -6.02
CA ALA A 286 10.90 -20.84 -5.42
C ALA A 286 11.27 -21.00 -3.93
N ILE A 287 12.55 -20.88 -3.58
CA ILE A 287 13.02 -20.96 -2.19
C ILE A 287 12.41 -19.84 -1.34
N ILE A 288 12.50 -18.59 -1.79
CA ILE A 288 12.00 -17.44 -1.02
C ILE A 288 10.48 -17.53 -0.86
N SER A 289 9.75 -17.94 -1.89
CA SER A 289 8.31 -18.16 -1.83
C SER A 289 7.95 -19.29 -0.86
N ALA A 290 8.69 -20.40 -0.85
CA ALA A 290 8.48 -21.50 0.08
C ALA A 290 8.74 -21.09 1.54
N ILE A 291 9.80 -20.31 1.80
CA ILE A 291 10.09 -19.76 3.13
C ILE A 291 9.00 -18.78 3.56
N ALA A 292 8.58 -17.87 2.68
CA ALA A 292 7.50 -16.92 2.94
C ALA A 292 6.19 -17.67 3.29
N PHE A 293 5.82 -18.68 2.50
CA PHE A 293 4.63 -19.49 2.76
C PHE A 293 4.71 -20.24 4.10
N THR A 294 5.85 -20.88 4.37
CA THR A 294 6.07 -21.63 5.60
C THR A 294 6.02 -20.73 6.84
N THR A 295 6.62 -19.54 6.76
CA THR A 295 6.62 -18.57 7.87
C THR A 295 5.24 -17.96 8.12
N VAL A 296 4.48 -17.65 7.06
CA VAL A 296 3.07 -17.23 7.18
C VAL A 296 2.24 -18.31 7.86
N LEU A 297 2.32 -19.58 7.42
CA LEU A 297 1.60 -20.68 8.07
C LEU A 297 1.97 -20.84 9.56
N GLY A 298 3.26 -20.72 9.89
CA GLY A 298 3.74 -20.79 11.27
C GLY A 298 3.17 -19.66 12.15
N THR A 299 3.20 -18.43 11.66
CA THR A 299 2.69 -17.26 12.40
C THR A 299 1.17 -17.27 12.53
N VAL A 300 0.45 -17.58 11.45
CA VAL A 300 -1.01 -17.69 11.43
C VAL A 300 -1.48 -18.74 12.43
N SER A 301 -0.84 -19.92 12.47
CA SER A 301 -1.17 -20.98 13.42
C SER A 301 -1.01 -20.52 14.88
N GLY A 302 0.06 -19.77 15.17
CA GLY A 302 0.30 -19.20 16.50
C GLY A 302 -0.75 -18.16 16.91
N LEU A 303 -1.13 -17.26 15.99
CA LEU A 303 -2.15 -16.25 16.24
C LEU A 303 -3.55 -16.86 16.39
N ILE A 304 -3.90 -17.87 15.60
CA ILE A 304 -5.17 -18.60 15.71
C ILE A 304 -5.25 -19.29 17.08
N LEU A 305 -4.18 -19.97 17.51
CA LEU A 305 -4.16 -20.64 18.81
C LEU A 305 -4.31 -19.64 19.96
N ALA A 306 -3.61 -18.50 19.90
CA ALA A 306 -3.74 -17.44 20.90
C ALA A 306 -5.16 -16.86 20.94
N SER A 307 -5.76 -16.60 19.76
CA SER A 307 -7.12 -16.07 19.65
C SER A 307 -8.16 -17.07 20.15
N SER A 308 -7.98 -18.35 19.85
CA SER A 308 -8.83 -19.44 20.35
C SER A 308 -8.74 -19.61 21.86
N GLY A 309 -7.54 -19.47 22.43
CA GLY A 309 -7.33 -19.43 23.88
C GLY A 309 -8.08 -18.27 24.53
N ALA A 310 -8.02 -17.07 23.94
CA ALA A 310 -8.76 -15.91 24.41
C ALA A 310 -10.28 -16.10 24.31
N VAL A 311 -10.80 -16.69 23.22
CA VAL A 311 -12.24 -17.00 23.13
C VAL A 311 -12.66 -18.02 24.20
N THR A 312 -11.86 -19.07 24.41
CA THR A 312 -12.23 -20.13 25.34
C THR A 312 -12.15 -19.66 26.80
N HIS A 313 -11.04 -19.03 27.20
CA HIS A 313 -10.83 -18.57 28.57
C HIS A 313 -11.49 -17.23 28.88
N ASP A 314 -11.31 -16.22 28.01
CA ASP A 314 -11.78 -14.87 28.30
C ASP A 314 -13.28 -14.74 28.00
N LEU A 315 -13.74 -15.22 26.85
CA LEU A 315 -15.15 -15.06 26.46
C LEU A 315 -16.05 -16.11 27.12
N LEU A 316 -15.77 -17.41 26.95
CA LEU A 316 -16.69 -18.47 27.38
C LEU A 316 -16.62 -18.75 28.88
N MET A 317 -15.42 -18.89 29.43
CA MET A 317 -15.26 -19.16 30.88
C MET A 317 -15.43 -17.88 31.70
N SER A 318 -14.67 -16.82 31.42
CA SER A 318 -14.65 -15.64 32.31
C SER A 318 -15.88 -14.74 32.20
N ILE A 319 -16.39 -14.51 30.98
CA ILE A 319 -17.58 -13.66 30.74
C ILE A 319 -18.86 -14.52 30.71
N GLY A 320 -18.83 -15.66 30.02
CA GLY A 320 -19.96 -16.57 29.88
C GLY A 320 -20.25 -17.42 31.12
N GLY A 321 -19.29 -17.54 32.04
CA GLY A 321 -19.43 -18.32 33.28
C GLY A 321 -19.53 -19.82 33.06
N TRP A 322 -19.05 -20.34 31.92
CA TRP A 322 -19.11 -21.76 31.61
C TRP A 322 -17.99 -22.51 32.33
N GLU A 323 -18.36 -23.38 33.27
CA GLU A 323 -17.43 -24.36 33.83
C GLU A 323 -17.28 -25.52 32.84
N MET A 324 -16.06 -25.75 32.38
CA MET A 324 -15.76 -26.79 31.38
C MET A 324 -14.62 -27.66 31.89
N THR A 325 -14.71 -28.95 31.61
CA THR A 325 -13.60 -29.88 31.87
C THR A 325 -12.45 -29.63 30.88
N ASP A 326 -11.22 -30.03 31.23
CA ASP A 326 -10.04 -29.89 30.34
C ASP A 326 -10.28 -30.46 28.93
N HIS A 327 -10.99 -31.59 28.83
CA HIS A 327 -11.34 -32.20 27.55
C HIS A 327 -12.32 -31.38 26.72
N GLU A 328 -13.33 -30.80 27.35
CA GLU A 328 -14.30 -29.92 26.70
C GLU A 328 -13.64 -28.62 26.27
N GLN A 329 -12.76 -28.08 27.12
CA GLN A 329 -11.99 -26.88 26.83
C GLN A 329 -11.13 -27.07 25.58
N VAL A 330 -10.39 -28.18 25.47
CA VAL A 330 -9.58 -28.48 24.28
C VAL A 330 -10.47 -28.63 23.04
N ARG A 331 -11.66 -29.24 23.16
CA ARG A 331 -12.59 -29.39 22.04
C ARG A 331 -13.12 -28.05 21.54
N VAL A 332 -13.52 -27.18 22.47
CA VAL A 332 -14.03 -25.83 22.14
C VAL A 332 -12.92 -24.92 21.62
N ALA A 333 -11.70 -25.03 22.14
CA ALA A 333 -10.56 -24.33 21.58
C ALA A 333 -10.28 -24.79 20.13
N LYS A 334 -10.31 -26.10 19.85
CA LYS A 334 -10.15 -26.59 18.47
C LYS A 334 -11.26 -26.08 17.54
N LEU A 335 -12.51 -26.09 17.99
CA LEU A 335 -13.64 -25.57 17.20
C LEU A 335 -13.53 -24.07 16.97
N SER A 336 -13.23 -23.30 18.01
CA SER A 336 -13.00 -21.85 17.94
C SER A 336 -11.86 -21.51 16.98
N SER A 337 -10.77 -22.28 16.97
CA SER A 337 -9.68 -22.10 16.01
C SER A 337 -10.14 -22.25 14.55
N VAL A 338 -11.02 -23.21 14.26
CA VAL A 338 -11.57 -23.40 12.91
C VAL A 338 -12.46 -22.22 12.51
N VAL A 339 -13.33 -21.76 13.42
CA VAL A 339 -14.22 -20.62 13.16
C VAL A 339 -13.42 -19.33 12.94
N ILE A 340 -12.45 -19.04 13.81
CA ILE A 340 -11.57 -17.86 13.68
C ILE A 340 -10.77 -17.94 12.38
N GLY A 341 -10.24 -19.12 12.05
CA GLY A 341 -9.54 -19.36 10.79
C GLY A 341 -10.42 -19.11 9.56
N ALA A 342 -11.66 -19.63 9.56
CA ALA A 342 -12.60 -19.40 8.45
C ALA A 342 -12.93 -17.91 8.28
N VAL A 343 -13.19 -17.19 9.38
CA VAL A 343 -13.41 -15.73 9.34
C VAL A 343 -12.18 -15.00 8.80
N ALA A 344 -10.98 -15.36 9.25
CA ALA A 344 -9.74 -14.76 8.78
C ALA A 344 -9.53 -14.99 7.27
N VAL A 345 -9.85 -16.19 6.75
CA VAL A 345 -9.77 -16.49 5.30
C VAL A 345 -10.76 -15.64 4.52
N VAL A 346 -12.02 -15.54 4.97
CA VAL A 346 -13.04 -14.72 4.30
C VAL A 346 -12.61 -13.25 4.26
N LEU A 347 -12.14 -12.69 5.39
CA LEU A 347 -11.65 -11.32 5.43
C LEU A 347 -10.41 -11.13 4.54
N GLY A 348 -9.51 -12.11 4.50
CA GLY A 348 -8.35 -12.09 3.61
C GLY A 348 -8.73 -12.04 2.13
N ILE A 349 -9.76 -12.79 1.72
CA ILE A 349 -10.28 -12.75 0.34
C ILE A 349 -10.91 -11.39 0.02
N VAL A 350 -11.69 -10.84 0.96
CA VAL A 350 -12.36 -9.53 0.79
C VAL A 350 -11.34 -8.39 0.65
N PHE A 351 -10.22 -8.44 1.38
CA PHE A 351 -9.21 -7.39 1.39
C PHE A 351 -7.94 -7.71 0.58
N LYS A 352 -7.98 -8.71 -0.32
CA LYS A 352 -6.80 -9.20 -1.06
C LYS A 352 -6.12 -8.13 -1.93
N GLU A 353 -6.88 -7.15 -2.42
CA GLU A 353 -6.38 -6.08 -3.30
C GLU A 353 -5.80 -4.88 -2.54
N MET A 354 -5.88 -4.90 -1.20
CA MET A 354 -5.33 -3.84 -0.37
C MET A 354 -3.86 -4.06 -0.07
N ASN A 355 -3.06 -3.00 -0.14
CA ASN A 355 -1.69 -3.06 0.34
C ASN A 355 -1.65 -3.34 1.85
N VAL A 356 -0.84 -4.33 2.24
CA VAL A 356 -0.75 -4.85 3.60
C VAL A 356 -0.38 -3.76 4.61
N SER A 357 0.40 -2.75 4.20
CA SER A 357 0.81 -1.63 5.03
C SER A 357 -0.38 -0.81 5.55
N TYR A 358 -1.47 -0.70 4.78
CA TYR A 358 -2.69 -0.03 5.23
C TYR A 358 -3.46 -0.86 6.25
N LEU A 359 -3.62 -2.16 6.01
CA LEU A 359 -4.29 -3.08 6.93
C LEU A 359 -3.58 -3.14 8.29
N VAL A 360 -2.24 -3.16 8.26
CA VAL A 360 -1.41 -3.05 9.44
C VAL A 360 -1.68 -1.72 10.15
N GLY A 361 -1.67 -0.59 9.44
CA GLY A 361 -1.98 0.73 10.03
C GLY A 361 -3.31 0.76 10.79
N TRP A 362 -4.36 0.13 10.25
CA TRP A 362 -5.67 0.00 10.90
C TRP A 362 -5.62 -0.86 12.16
N ALA A 363 -5.04 -2.07 12.06
CA ALA A 363 -4.94 -2.99 13.19
C ALA A 363 -4.19 -2.36 14.37
N PHE A 364 -3.07 -1.68 14.08
CA PHE A 364 -2.28 -0.98 15.09
C PHE A 364 -3.02 0.21 15.70
N SER A 365 -3.81 0.94 14.92
CA SER A 365 -4.61 2.05 15.45
C SER A 365 -5.70 1.59 16.42
N VAL A 366 -6.37 0.48 16.10
CA VAL A 366 -7.39 -0.11 16.98
C VAL A 366 -6.73 -0.65 18.25
N ALA A 367 -5.64 -1.41 18.11
CA ALA A 367 -4.88 -1.93 19.25
C ALA A 367 -4.37 -0.82 20.18
N ALA A 368 -3.79 0.24 19.61
CA ALA A 368 -3.29 1.38 20.36
C ALA A 368 -4.40 2.07 21.16
N SER A 369 -5.58 2.24 20.55
CA SER A 369 -6.70 2.94 21.17
C SER A 369 -7.38 2.13 22.27
N ALA A 370 -7.48 0.81 22.10
CA ALA A 370 -8.15 -0.08 23.05
C ALA A 370 -7.25 -0.47 24.23
N ASN A 371 -5.98 -0.83 23.97
CA ASN A 371 -5.15 -1.51 24.96
C ASN A 371 -4.20 -0.58 25.71
N VAL A 372 -3.65 0.44 25.05
CA VAL A 372 -2.60 1.29 25.64
C VAL A 372 -3.09 2.06 26.86
N PRO A 373 -4.27 2.72 26.84
CA PRO A 373 -4.75 3.46 28.01
C PRO A 373 -4.89 2.56 29.23
N SER A 374 -5.46 1.37 29.02
CA SER A 374 -5.67 0.35 30.05
C SER A 374 -4.35 -0.16 30.63
N LEU A 375 -3.40 -0.57 29.78
CA LEU A 375 -2.11 -1.10 30.23
C LEU A 375 -1.29 -0.05 30.99
N VAL A 376 -1.23 1.18 30.48
CA VAL A 376 -0.47 2.27 31.12
C VAL A 376 -1.10 2.64 32.47
N MET A 377 -2.42 2.82 32.53
CA MET A 377 -3.08 3.21 33.77
C MET A 377 -3.02 2.11 34.82
N LEU A 378 -3.12 0.83 34.44
CA LEU A 378 -2.92 -0.29 35.36
C LEU A 378 -1.53 -0.30 36.03
N LEU A 379 -0.49 0.13 35.32
CA LEU A 379 0.89 0.14 35.83
C LEU A 379 1.21 1.41 36.64
N PHE A 380 0.70 2.57 36.23
CA PHE A 380 1.14 3.86 36.77
C PHE A 380 0.09 4.60 37.61
N TRP A 381 -1.17 4.17 37.60
CA TRP A 381 -2.24 4.85 38.34
C TRP A 381 -3.01 3.90 39.26
N ARG A 382 -2.88 4.16 40.56
CA ARG A 382 -3.53 3.36 41.63
C ARG A 382 -5.06 3.45 41.63
N GLY A 383 -5.64 4.48 41.01
CA GLY A 383 -7.09 4.67 40.92
C GLY A 383 -7.79 3.84 39.85
N THR A 384 -7.07 2.96 39.14
CA THR A 384 -7.62 2.18 38.03
C THR A 384 -8.63 1.15 38.52
N THR A 385 -9.85 1.21 38.00
CA THR A 385 -10.94 0.26 38.34
C THR A 385 -11.20 -0.73 37.20
N ARG A 386 -11.77 -1.90 37.53
CA ARG A 386 -12.21 -2.90 36.52
C ARG A 386 -13.18 -2.28 35.51
N GLN A 387 -14.14 -1.48 35.99
CA GLN A 387 -15.15 -0.84 35.13
C GLN A 387 -14.53 0.21 34.20
N GLY A 388 -13.57 0.99 34.70
CA GLY A 388 -12.84 1.96 33.89
C GLY A 388 -12.03 1.32 32.76
N VAL A 389 -11.38 0.19 33.03
CA VAL A 389 -10.65 -0.57 32.01
C VAL A 389 -11.59 -1.12 30.93
N ILE A 390 -12.71 -1.74 31.33
CA ILE A 390 -13.70 -2.28 30.36
C ILE A 390 -14.26 -1.16 29.49
N ALA A 391 -14.65 -0.04 30.09
CA ALA A 391 -15.18 1.11 29.36
C ALA A 391 -14.15 1.70 28.39
N ALA A 392 -12.89 1.84 28.80
CA ALA A 392 -11.83 2.37 27.96
C ALA A 392 -11.53 1.46 26.75
N VAL A 393 -11.50 0.14 26.95
CA VAL A 393 -11.31 -0.83 25.85
C VAL A 393 -12.47 -0.74 24.84
N ILE A 394 -13.72 -0.73 25.32
CA ILE A 394 -14.91 -0.65 24.45
C ILE A 394 -14.93 0.68 23.69
N VAL A 395 -14.75 1.81 24.39
CA VAL A 395 -14.76 3.14 23.75
C VAL A 395 -13.59 3.26 22.78
N GLY A 396 -12.39 2.83 23.15
CA GLY A 396 -11.21 2.83 22.29
C GLY A 396 -11.41 2.01 21.02
N MET A 397 -11.97 0.80 21.14
CA MET A 397 -12.26 -0.08 20.00
C MET A 397 -13.36 0.49 19.10
N VAL A 398 -14.51 0.89 19.65
CA VAL A 398 -15.64 1.40 18.87
C VAL A 398 -15.31 2.73 18.21
N SER A 399 -14.65 3.66 18.92
CA SER A 399 -14.27 4.96 18.36
C SER A 399 -13.23 4.84 17.27
N SER A 400 -12.18 4.01 17.45
CA SER A 400 -11.14 3.83 16.43
C SER A 400 -11.67 3.10 15.19
N LEU A 401 -12.42 2.02 15.37
CA LEU A 401 -13.02 1.31 14.25
C LEU A 401 -14.04 2.19 13.51
N GLY A 402 -14.93 2.87 14.24
CA GLY A 402 -15.90 3.79 13.66
C GLY A 402 -15.24 4.91 12.86
N TRP A 403 -14.15 5.47 13.36
CA TRP A 403 -13.39 6.51 12.66
C TRP A 403 -12.73 5.97 11.39
N ILE A 404 -12.11 4.78 11.44
CA ILE A 404 -11.52 4.13 10.26
C ILE A 404 -12.59 3.87 9.20
N LEU A 405 -13.75 3.33 9.59
CA LEU A 405 -14.84 3.04 8.66
C LEU A 405 -15.44 4.31 8.04
N LEU A 406 -15.44 5.42 8.77
CA LEU A 406 -15.93 6.72 8.30
C LEU A 406 -14.86 7.56 7.57
N SER A 407 -13.63 7.05 7.45
CA SER A 407 -12.52 7.76 6.82
C SER A 407 -12.60 7.81 5.30
N ALA A 408 -11.99 8.85 4.72
CA ALA A 408 -11.84 9.00 3.28
C ALA A 408 -11.11 7.79 2.64
N ASP A 409 -10.11 7.24 3.33
CA ASP A 409 -9.40 6.04 2.86
C ASP A 409 -10.34 4.85 2.69
N THR A 410 -11.21 4.57 3.66
CA THR A 410 -12.16 3.45 3.57
C THR A 410 -13.23 3.71 2.53
N TYR A 411 -13.72 4.95 2.42
CA TYR A 411 -14.71 5.31 1.41
C TYR A 411 -14.19 5.06 0.00
N VAL A 412 -12.95 5.47 -0.29
CA VAL A 412 -12.34 5.30 -1.61
C VAL A 412 -11.91 3.86 -1.84
N LYS A 413 -11.24 3.23 -0.87
CA LYS A 413 -10.56 1.93 -1.06
C LYS A 413 -11.45 0.72 -0.81
N VAL A 414 -12.49 0.85 0.01
CA VAL A 414 -13.38 -0.26 0.38
C VAL A 414 -14.78 -0.07 -0.20
N TYR A 415 -15.37 1.13 -0.06
CA TYR A 415 -16.74 1.38 -0.52
C TYR A 415 -16.85 1.82 -1.99
N GLY A 416 -15.74 2.23 -2.62
CA GLY A 416 -15.75 2.76 -3.99
C GLY A 416 -16.46 4.11 -4.15
N LEU A 417 -16.61 4.84 -3.04
CA LEU A 417 -17.31 6.12 -2.93
C LEU A 417 -16.34 7.31 -2.98
N SER A 418 -16.85 8.52 -3.19
CA SER A 418 -16.02 9.73 -3.20
C SER A 418 -15.47 10.06 -1.81
N ALA A 419 -14.24 10.58 -1.77
CA ALA A 419 -13.57 10.98 -0.53
C ALA A 419 -14.30 12.09 0.23
N GLU A 420 -15.09 12.91 -0.47
CA GLU A 420 -15.85 14.04 0.10
C GLU A 420 -17.00 13.61 1.00
N MET A 421 -17.49 12.37 0.86
CA MET A 421 -18.52 11.83 1.75
C MET A 421 -17.97 11.33 3.10
N ALA A 422 -16.65 11.43 3.30
CA ALA A 422 -16.03 11.10 4.58
C ALA A 422 -16.54 12.04 5.68
N LYS A 423 -16.94 11.46 6.82
CA LYS A 423 -17.49 12.21 7.95
C LYS A 423 -16.40 12.68 8.93
N VAL A 424 -15.17 12.21 8.76
CA VAL A 424 -14.05 12.50 9.65
C VAL A 424 -12.96 13.31 8.92
N PRO A 425 -12.27 14.22 9.64
CA PRO A 425 -11.35 15.18 9.03
C PRO A 425 -10.00 14.57 8.56
N PHE A 426 -9.63 13.41 9.06
CA PHE A 426 -8.41 12.67 8.68
C PHE A 426 -8.61 11.17 8.89
N SER A 427 -7.86 10.34 8.18
CA SER A 427 -8.11 8.90 8.15
C SER A 427 -7.65 8.14 9.40
N GLN A 428 -6.56 8.57 10.02
CA GLN A 428 -5.94 7.83 11.11
C GLN A 428 -6.40 8.36 12.48
N PRO A 429 -7.07 7.56 13.31
CA PRO A 429 -7.73 8.07 14.52
C PRO A 429 -6.84 8.22 15.76
N GLY A 430 -5.65 7.59 15.78
CA GLY A 430 -4.81 7.43 16.97
C GLY A 430 -4.63 8.68 17.86
N ILE A 431 -4.44 9.86 17.27
CA ILE A 431 -4.26 11.11 18.03
C ILE A 431 -5.49 11.53 18.84
N VAL A 432 -6.69 11.09 18.46
CA VAL A 432 -7.95 11.39 19.16
C VAL A 432 -8.37 10.21 20.03
N THR A 433 -8.33 9.00 19.49
CA THR A 433 -8.91 7.83 20.14
C THR A 433 -8.06 7.30 21.28
N ILE A 434 -6.73 7.49 21.24
CA ILE A 434 -5.85 7.12 22.35
C ILE A 434 -6.12 8.02 23.58
N PRO A 435 -6.07 9.37 23.48
CA PRO A 435 -6.47 10.24 24.59
C PRO A 435 -7.91 10.01 25.05
N LEU A 436 -8.85 9.75 24.14
CA LEU A 436 -10.24 9.44 24.50
C LEU A 436 -10.32 8.20 25.39
N GLY A 437 -9.54 7.16 25.10
CA GLY A 437 -9.45 5.98 25.95
C GLY A 437 -8.90 6.29 27.35
N PHE A 438 -7.87 7.14 27.45
CA PHE A 438 -7.34 7.61 28.74
C PHE A 438 -8.38 8.40 29.54
N VAL A 439 -9.04 9.36 28.91
CA VAL A 439 -10.08 10.17 29.55
C VAL A 439 -11.24 9.29 30.03
N THR A 440 -11.70 8.37 29.18
CA THR A 440 -12.77 7.42 29.54
C THR A 440 -12.39 6.58 30.74
N LEU A 441 -11.16 6.04 30.74
CA LEU A 441 -10.64 5.24 31.86
C LEU A 441 -10.65 6.03 33.17
N VAL A 442 -10.11 7.26 33.14
CA VAL A 442 -10.01 8.11 34.33
C VAL A 442 -11.39 8.49 34.84
N VAL A 443 -12.29 8.97 33.96
CA VAL A 443 -13.64 9.41 34.35
C VAL A 443 -14.43 8.24 34.94
N VAL A 444 -14.49 7.10 34.24
CA VAL A 444 -15.25 5.95 34.74
C VAL A 444 -14.63 5.39 36.01
N SER A 445 -13.31 5.37 36.12
CA SER A 445 -12.64 4.92 37.35
C SER A 445 -12.89 5.83 38.54
N LEU A 446 -12.94 7.15 38.35
CA LEU A 446 -13.31 8.07 39.42
C LEU A 446 -14.77 7.92 39.83
N LEU A 447 -15.67 7.63 38.87
CA LEU A 447 -17.09 7.40 39.14
C LEU A 447 -17.37 6.05 39.81
N THR A 448 -16.52 5.05 39.58
CA THR A 448 -16.67 3.68 40.11
C THR A 448 -15.66 3.34 41.21
N ALA A 449 -14.81 4.28 41.60
CA ALA A 449 -13.95 4.16 42.77
C ALA A 449 -14.84 3.90 43.97
N ARG A 450 -14.67 2.73 44.60
CA ARG A 450 -15.24 2.52 45.94
C ARG A 450 -14.67 3.62 46.82
N ARG A 451 -15.58 4.44 47.37
CA ARG A 451 -15.28 5.25 48.55
C ARG A 451 -14.97 4.27 49.68
N ASP A 452 -13.70 3.91 49.80
CA ASP A 452 -13.16 3.39 51.05
C ASP A 452 -12.89 4.56 52.01
#